data_AF-A0A6G7KUU3-F1
#
_entry.id   AF-A0A6G7KUU3-F1
#
_cell.length_a   1.000
_cell.length_b   1.000
_cell.length_c   1.000
_cell.angle_alpha   90.00
_cell.angle_beta   90.00
_cell.angle_gamma   90.00
#
_symmetry.space_group_name_H-M   'P 1'
#
loop_
_entity.id
_entity.type
_entity.pdbx_description
1 polymer ?
#
loop_
_entity_poly.entity_id
_entity_poly.type
_entity_poly.pdbx_seq_one_letter_code
_entity_poly.pdbx_strand_id
1 'polypeptide(L)'
;MSPWEAKWIRHSDVRPFPQPEPMTVEEKVAVMLKPELHLSSGCHPYPAVNDLGETNGGLKTTGAPSGMCKGSGWGSQFTVDTHHLEASGPSCTRGTFQKTCRRHTSGIATTGST
;
A
#
# COMPACT_ATOMS: atom_id res chain seq x y z
N MET A 1 -6.20 -32.26 12.59
CA MET A 1 -6.25 -31.24 11.53
C MET A 1 -5.32 -31.67 10.43
N SER A 2 -5.78 -31.69 9.18
CA SER A 2 -4.89 -31.90 8.04
C SER A 2 -3.89 -30.75 7.96
N PRO A 3 -2.63 -30.98 7.53
CA PRO A 3 -1.68 -29.91 7.28
C PRO A 3 -2.23 -28.91 6.26
N TRP A 4 -1.94 -27.62 6.44
CA TRP A 4 -2.22 -26.63 5.41
C TRP A 4 -1.24 -26.81 4.24
N GLU A 5 -1.76 -26.78 3.02
CA GLU A 5 -0.98 -26.89 1.79
C GLU A 5 -1.17 -25.60 0.97
N ALA A 6 -0.06 -25.01 0.53
CA ALA A 6 -0.11 -23.80 -0.28
C ALA A 6 -0.57 -24.11 -1.71
N LYS A 7 -1.65 -23.47 -2.16
CA LYS A 7 -2.07 -23.53 -3.55
C LYS A 7 -1.49 -22.35 -4.33
N TRP A 8 -0.60 -22.63 -5.28
CA TRP A 8 0.00 -21.63 -6.16
C TRP A 8 -0.75 -21.53 -7.48
N ILE A 9 -1.04 -20.30 -7.92
CA ILE A 9 -1.74 -20.01 -9.17
C ILE A 9 -0.93 -19.05 -10.05
N ARG A 10 -1.31 -18.89 -11.33
CA ARG A 10 -0.61 -17.92 -12.19
C ARG A 10 -0.77 -16.52 -11.64
N HIS A 11 0.27 -15.70 -11.77
CA HIS A 11 0.25 -14.31 -11.32
C HIS A 11 -0.89 -13.49 -11.94
N SER A 12 -1.29 -13.81 -13.18
CA SER A 12 -2.41 -13.17 -13.88
C SER A 12 -3.80 -13.53 -13.33
N ASP A 13 -3.93 -14.65 -12.62
CA ASP A 13 -5.22 -15.18 -12.18
C ASP A 13 -5.55 -14.76 -10.74
N VAL A 14 -4.58 -14.21 -10.01
CA VAL A 14 -4.79 -13.73 -8.64
C VAL A 14 -5.64 -12.47 -8.69
N ARG A 15 -6.85 -12.55 -8.12
CA ARG A 15 -7.78 -11.42 -8.06
C ARG A 15 -7.46 -10.55 -6.84
N PRO A 16 -7.38 -9.22 -7.01
CA PRO A 16 -7.25 -8.31 -5.88
C PRO A 16 -8.54 -8.31 -5.06
N PHE A 17 -8.40 -8.09 -3.76
CA PHE A 17 -9.50 -7.76 -2.87
C PHE A 17 -10.18 -6.45 -3.33
N PRO A 18 -11.53 -6.40 -3.35
CA PRO A 18 -12.23 -5.18 -3.63
C PRO A 18 -11.90 -4.14 -2.55
N GLN A 19 -11.84 -2.87 -2.97
CA GLN A 19 -11.73 -1.77 -2.03
C GLN A 19 -13.01 -1.73 -1.16
N PRO A 20 -12.90 -1.74 0.18
CA PRO A 20 -14.06 -1.62 1.05
C PRO A 20 -14.82 -0.32 0.81
N GLU A 21 -16.12 -0.31 1.10
CA GLU A 21 -16.90 0.94 1.09
C GLU A 21 -16.46 1.85 2.25
N PRO A 22 -16.07 3.10 1.97
CA PRO A 22 -15.61 4.01 3.02
C PRO A 22 -16.79 4.51 3.86
N MET A 23 -16.75 4.26 5.17
CA MET A 23 -17.81 4.62 6.11
C MET A 23 -17.50 5.93 6.83
N THR A 24 -16.26 6.11 7.30
CA THR A 24 -15.86 7.33 8.03
C THR A 24 -15.43 8.46 7.10
N VAL A 25 -15.32 9.69 7.62
CA VAL A 25 -14.84 10.84 6.84
C VAL A 25 -13.40 10.62 6.39
N GLU A 26 -12.57 10.05 7.28
CA GLU A 26 -11.17 9.75 7.04
C GLU A 26 -10.99 8.72 5.92
N GLU A 27 -11.81 7.65 5.92
CA GLU A 27 -11.80 6.64 4.86
C GLU A 27 -12.24 7.22 3.52
N LYS A 28 -13.25 8.09 3.50
CA LYS A 28 -13.69 8.76 2.28
C LYS A 28 -12.58 9.65 1.71
N VAL A 29 -11.89 10.40 2.58
CA VAL A 29 -10.72 11.20 2.19
C VAL A 29 -9.59 10.31 1.69
N ALA A 30 -9.33 9.16 2.33
CA ALA A 30 -8.31 8.21 1.90
C ALA A 30 -8.60 7.67 0.48
N VAL A 31 -9.87 7.37 0.17
CA VAL A 31 -10.28 6.95 -1.18
C VAL A 31 -10.14 8.08 -2.20
N MET A 32 -10.50 9.32 -1.84
CA MET A 32 -10.30 10.48 -2.72
C MET A 32 -8.81 10.77 -2.98
N LEU A 33 -7.95 10.54 -1.98
CA LEU A 33 -6.50 10.75 -2.05
C LEU A 33 -5.73 9.50 -2.49
N LYS A 34 -6.42 8.50 -3.07
CA LYS A 34 -5.78 7.26 -3.52
C LYS A 34 -4.62 7.59 -4.47
N PRO A 35 -3.39 7.11 -4.18
CA PRO A 35 -2.27 7.37 -5.07
C PRO A 35 -2.45 6.64 -6.40
N GLU A 36 -2.25 7.35 -7.50
CA GLU A 36 -2.14 6.75 -8.83
C GLU A 36 -0.67 6.36 -9.09
N LEU A 37 -0.43 5.09 -9.38
CA LEU A 37 0.90 4.61 -9.75
C LEU A 37 1.07 4.65 -11.27
N HIS A 38 1.89 5.58 -11.75
CA HIS A 38 2.32 5.60 -13.15
C HIS A 38 3.54 4.69 -13.35
N LEU A 39 3.42 3.70 -14.23
CA LEU A 39 4.48 2.76 -14.56
C LEU A 39 5.07 3.08 -15.94
N SER A 40 6.19 3.80 -15.96
CA SER A 40 6.90 4.18 -17.19
C SER A 40 7.69 3.02 -17.81
N SER A 41 8.14 2.07 -16.99
CA SER A 41 8.89 0.90 -17.43
C SER A 41 8.77 -0.26 -16.42
N GLY A 42 9.18 -1.46 -16.83
CA GLY A 42 9.14 -2.65 -15.98
C GLY A 42 7.77 -3.33 -15.90
N CYS A 43 7.56 -4.03 -14.79
CA CYS A 43 6.38 -4.85 -14.52
C CYS A 43 5.39 -4.15 -13.59
N HIS A 44 4.11 -4.44 -13.80
CA HIS A 44 3.03 -3.97 -12.94
C HIS A 44 3.00 -4.79 -11.64
N PRO A 45 2.54 -4.19 -10.53
CA PRO A 45 2.29 -4.93 -9.31
C PRO A 45 1.14 -5.92 -9.52
N TYR A 46 1.29 -7.13 -8.96
CA TYR A 46 0.26 -8.17 -8.94
C TYR A 46 -0.11 -8.51 -7.49
N PRO A 47 -1.38 -8.86 -7.20
CA PRO A 47 -1.78 -9.28 -5.86
C PRO A 47 -1.03 -10.53 -5.42
N ALA A 48 -0.69 -10.61 -4.12
CA ALA A 48 0.04 -11.75 -3.57
C ALA A 48 -0.87 -12.95 -3.32
N VAL A 49 -2.11 -12.71 -2.88
CA VAL A 49 -3.11 -13.73 -2.55
C VAL A 49 -4.50 -13.28 -2.98
N ASN A 50 -5.40 -14.24 -3.17
CA ASN A 50 -6.83 -13.98 -3.35
C ASN A 50 -7.64 -14.35 -2.11
N ASP A 51 -8.97 -14.22 -2.21
CA ASP A 51 -9.97 -14.56 -1.19
C ASP A 51 -10.06 -16.05 -0.83
N LEU A 52 -9.57 -16.93 -1.71
CA LEU A 52 -9.47 -18.36 -1.45
C LEU A 52 -8.18 -18.77 -0.73
N GLY A 53 -7.27 -17.82 -0.47
CA GLY A 53 -5.95 -18.09 0.11
C GLY A 53 -4.94 -18.69 -0.88
N GLU A 54 -5.23 -18.63 -2.18
CA GLU A 54 -4.30 -19.06 -3.22
C GLU A 54 -3.20 -18.02 -3.39
N THR A 55 -1.96 -18.47 -3.56
CA THR A 55 -0.77 -17.61 -3.62
C THR A 55 -0.30 -17.39 -5.05
N ASN A 56 0.17 -16.19 -5.34
CA ASN A 56 0.76 -15.81 -6.61
C ASN A 56 2.05 -16.59 -6.90
N GLY A 57 2.08 -17.37 -7.98
CA GLY A 57 3.25 -18.14 -8.43
C GLY A 57 4.42 -17.30 -8.98
N GLY A 58 4.24 -15.99 -9.09
CA GLY A 58 5.24 -15.07 -9.63
C GLY A 58 5.36 -15.13 -11.15
N LEU A 59 6.26 -14.28 -11.65
CA LEU A 59 6.66 -14.29 -13.06
C LEU A 59 7.72 -15.35 -13.30
N LYS A 60 7.81 -15.83 -14.54
CA LYS A 60 8.92 -16.70 -14.97
C LYS A 60 10.24 -15.92 -14.87
N THR A 61 11.31 -16.63 -14.51
CA THR A 61 12.67 -16.06 -14.36
C THR A 61 13.37 -15.80 -15.70
N THR A 62 12.80 -16.25 -16.81
CA THR A 62 13.31 -16.06 -18.17
C THR A 62 12.26 -15.40 -19.06
N GLY A 63 12.73 -14.72 -20.11
CA GLY A 63 11.88 -14.00 -21.06
C GLY A 63 12.23 -12.52 -21.15
N ALA A 64 11.40 -11.76 -21.88
CA ALA A 64 11.58 -10.32 -21.99
C ALA A 64 11.36 -9.64 -20.63
N PRO A 65 12.13 -8.60 -20.26
CA PRO A 65 12.00 -7.91 -18.97
C PRO A 65 10.61 -7.34 -18.65
N SER A 66 9.79 -7.12 -19.69
CA SER A 66 8.43 -6.61 -19.60
C SER A 66 7.38 -7.62 -20.08
N GLY A 67 7.79 -8.86 -20.36
CA GLY A 67 6.95 -9.89 -20.95
C GLY A 67 5.93 -10.42 -19.95
N MET A 68 4.66 -10.47 -20.36
CA MET A 68 3.55 -11.07 -19.59
C MET A 68 3.37 -10.47 -18.18
N CYS A 69 3.85 -9.25 -17.92
CA CYS A 69 3.77 -8.58 -16.62
C CYS A 69 3.15 -7.17 -16.67
N LYS A 70 2.26 -6.93 -17.64
CA LYS A 70 1.61 -5.62 -17.88
C LYS A 70 0.27 -5.43 -17.17
N GLY A 71 0.08 -6.16 -16.07
CA GLY A 71 -1.14 -6.14 -15.26
C GLY A 71 -1.96 -7.44 -15.40
N SER A 72 -2.82 -7.68 -14.43
CA SER A 72 -3.64 -8.90 -14.32
C SER A 72 -4.96 -8.82 -15.09
N GLY A 73 -5.27 -7.69 -15.73
CA GLY A 73 -6.62 -7.37 -16.20
C GLY A 73 -7.62 -7.08 -15.06
N TRP A 74 -7.35 -7.56 -13.84
CA TRP A 74 -8.13 -7.31 -12.63
C TRP A 74 -7.74 -6.04 -11.88
N GLY A 75 -6.68 -5.36 -12.32
CA GLY A 75 -6.11 -4.20 -11.66
C GLY A 75 -5.04 -4.54 -10.62
N SER A 76 -4.56 -3.51 -9.94
CA SER A 76 -3.50 -3.59 -8.93
C SER A 76 -4.08 -3.50 -7.53
N GLN A 77 -3.46 -4.19 -6.58
CA GLN A 77 -3.81 -4.09 -5.17
C GLN A 77 -2.82 -3.18 -4.45
N PHE A 78 -3.35 -2.14 -3.80
CA PHE A 78 -2.61 -1.26 -2.90
C PHE A 78 -3.29 -1.26 -1.55
N THR A 79 -2.50 -1.32 -0.48
CA THR A 79 -2.98 -1.17 0.89
C THR A 79 -2.74 0.27 1.32
N VAL A 80 -3.78 0.93 1.83
CA VAL A 80 -3.63 2.20 2.54
C VAL A 80 -3.30 1.91 4.00
N ASP A 81 -2.26 2.54 4.52
CA ASP A 81 -2.00 2.54 5.96
C ASP A 81 -2.63 3.81 6.55
N THR A 82 -3.70 3.63 7.32
CA THR A 82 -4.36 4.74 8.01
C THR A 82 -3.45 5.40 9.05
N HIS A 83 -2.38 4.74 9.54
CA HIS A 83 -1.41 5.36 10.45
C HIS A 83 -0.65 6.55 9.83
N HIS A 84 -0.65 6.73 8.51
CA HIS A 84 -0.05 7.90 7.87
C HIS A 84 -0.96 9.14 7.82
N LEU A 85 -2.28 8.99 8.01
CA LEU A 85 -3.21 10.14 8.00
C LEU A 85 -3.15 10.94 9.30
N GLU A 86 -2.76 10.31 10.42
CA GLU A 86 -2.36 10.99 11.66
C GLU A 86 -0.94 11.60 11.52
N ALA A 87 -0.71 12.38 10.46
CA ALA A 87 0.44 13.27 10.35
C ALA A 87 0.21 14.60 11.12
N SER A 88 -0.81 14.68 11.97
CA SER A 88 -1.07 15.74 12.94
C SER A 88 -0.18 15.61 14.18
N GLY A 89 1.11 15.37 13.98
CA GLY A 89 2.10 15.39 15.04
C GLY A 89 3.47 15.03 14.50
N PRO A 90 4.57 15.53 15.09
CA PRO A 90 5.90 15.03 14.74
C PRO A 90 5.94 13.54 15.06
N SER A 91 5.74 12.70 14.06
CA SER A 91 5.95 11.25 14.14
C SER A 91 7.46 11.00 14.20
N CYS A 92 8.02 11.29 15.36
CA CYS A 92 9.34 10.84 15.76
C CYS A 92 9.17 9.39 16.20
N THR A 93 9.13 8.43 15.27
CA THR A 93 9.25 7.02 15.67
C THR A 93 10.64 6.82 16.28
N ARG A 94 10.68 6.14 17.43
CA ARG A 94 11.88 5.89 18.22
C ARG A 94 12.90 5.09 17.40
N GLY A 95 13.92 5.76 16.85
CA GLY A 95 15.09 5.09 16.25
C GLY A 95 15.76 5.75 15.05
N THR A 96 15.12 6.68 14.33
CA THR A 96 15.76 7.36 13.19
C THR A 96 16.34 8.73 13.56
N PHE A 97 17.62 8.89 13.23
CA PHE A 97 18.52 9.97 13.58
C PHE A 97 18.07 11.37 13.10
N GLN A 98 18.23 12.35 13.98
CA GLN A 98 17.64 13.70 14.07
C GLN A 98 17.69 14.64 12.84
N LYS A 99 18.23 14.29 11.67
CA LYS A 99 18.55 15.32 10.65
C LYS A 99 17.39 15.86 9.82
N THR A 100 16.25 15.16 9.74
CA THR A 100 15.12 15.61 8.90
C THR A 100 13.82 15.84 9.67
N CYS A 101 13.85 15.85 11.01
CA CYS A 101 12.78 16.42 11.84
C CYS A 101 12.72 17.95 11.67
N ARG A 102 12.28 18.43 10.50
CA ARG A 102 11.94 19.84 10.31
C ARG A 102 10.66 20.11 11.09
N ARG A 103 10.81 20.61 12.32
CA ARG A 103 9.72 21.31 13.02
C ARG A 103 9.28 22.45 12.11
N HIS A 104 8.08 22.35 11.54
CA HIS A 104 7.34 23.54 11.19
C HIS A 104 6.96 24.20 12.52
N THR A 105 7.82 25.09 12.99
CA THR A 105 7.51 26.03 14.06
C THR A 105 6.49 27.03 13.53
N SER A 106 5.22 26.65 13.49
CA SER A 106 4.14 27.64 13.60
C SER A 106 3.94 27.87 15.09
N GLY A 107 4.64 28.88 15.61
CA GLY A 107 4.50 29.32 16.98
C GLY A 107 3.07 29.80 17.22
N ILE A 108 2.30 29.05 18.01
CA ILE A 108 1.20 29.63 18.76
C ILE A 108 1.80 29.97 20.12
N ALA A 109 2.15 31.24 20.30
CA ALA A 109 2.53 31.80 21.59
C ALA A 109 1.36 31.64 22.56
N THR A 110 1.47 30.71 23.51
CA THR A 110 0.56 30.71 24.66
C THR A 110 1.17 31.65 25.69
N THR A 111 0.49 32.77 25.91
CA THR A 111 0.87 33.78 26.90
C THR A 111 0.87 33.17 28.29
N GLY A 112 2.03 33.18 28.94
CA GLY A 112 2.11 33.02 30.37
C GLY A 112 1.56 34.27 31.06
N SER A 113 0.72 34.06 32.07
CA SER A 113 0.65 34.95 33.22
C SER A 113 0.52 34.04 34.44
N THR A 114 1.40 34.31 35.39
CA THR A 114 1.45 33.81 36.78
C THR A 114 0.09 33.71 37.44
#